data_AF-A0A498KZQ8-F1
#
_entry.id   AF-A0A498KZQ8-F1
#
_cell.length_a   1.000
_cell.length_b   1.000
_cell.length_c   1.000
_cell.angle_alpha   90.00
_cell.angle_beta   90.00
_cell.angle_gamma   90.00
#
_symmetry.space_group_name_H-M   'P 1'
#
loop_
_entity.id
_entity.type
_entity.pdbx_description
1 polymer ?
#
loop_
_entity_poly.entity_id
_entity_poly.type
_entity_poly.pdbx_seq_one_letter_code
_entity_poly.pdbx_strand_id
1 'polypeptide(L)'
;MTDITTWFTLGTLGMIGGTLAMGYALWRAPGENAREDWLLIGVGVVAAVAYALLSGEIGTIQAMDGHTIYAVRYIDWLVTTPMHVAYLALLVGVTGRYLWEVTIVQALTIVLGLAGAYVEGPLKWVLFAAGGLAFVRVLYLLYGPVTDVARTGDEQVAGTHRTLLNFIAVLWLIYPVVWILAQSGIGILDLETQALVITYIDVVAKIGFGLIALNGRAIASLVTGEDADAEPAAGEPSTAD
;
A
#
# COMPACT_ATOMS: atom_id res chain seq x y z
N MET A 1 25.36 -18.38 -4.93
CA MET A 1 24.09 -18.34 -5.69
C MET A 1 23.05 -17.84 -4.72
N THR A 2 22.40 -16.72 -5.01
CA THR A 2 21.21 -16.30 -4.26
C THR A 2 20.07 -17.23 -4.64
N ASP A 3 19.33 -17.71 -3.65
CA ASP A 3 18.12 -18.49 -3.87
C ASP A 3 16.90 -17.56 -3.86
N ILE A 4 15.81 -17.92 -4.54
CA ILE A 4 14.58 -17.12 -4.63
C ILE A 4 14.01 -16.80 -3.23
N THR A 5 14.18 -17.72 -2.28
CA THR A 5 13.82 -17.58 -0.87
C THR A 5 14.57 -16.44 -0.16
N THR A 6 15.75 -16.04 -0.65
CA THR A 6 16.51 -14.89 -0.15
C THR A 6 15.69 -13.62 -0.26
N TRP A 7 15.07 -13.38 -1.42
CA TRP A 7 14.25 -12.21 -1.66
C TRP A 7 13.04 -12.20 -0.73
N PHE A 8 12.35 -13.34 -0.59
CA PHE A 8 11.20 -13.45 0.32
C PHE A 8 11.58 -13.26 1.79
N THR A 9 12.75 -13.73 2.21
CA THR A 9 13.28 -13.54 3.56
C THR A 9 13.59 -12.07 3.82
N LEU A 10 14.22 -11.37 2.87
CA LEU A 10 14.45 -9.93 2.97
C LEU A 10 13.12 -9.16 3.02
N GLY A 11 12.13 -9.56 2.23
CA GLY A 11 10.77 -9.04 2.29
C GLY A 11 10.14 -9.22 3.67
N THR A 12 10.26 -10.42 4.25
CA THR A 12 9.76 -10.75 5.59
C THR A 12 10.37 -9.83 6.65
N LEU A 13 11.70 -9.71 6.66
CA LEU A 13 12.42 -8.86 7.61
C LEU A 13 12.05 -7.38 7.43
N GLY A 14 11.94 -6.91 6.19
CA GLY A 14 11.52 -5.55 5.87
C GLY A 14 10.11 -5.25 6.37
N MET A 15 9.16 -6.16 6.15
CA MET A 15 7.77 -6.02 6.62
C MET A 15 7.69 -6.04 8.15
N ILE A 16 8.36 -6.99 8.82
CA ILE A 16 8.36 -7.06 10.28
C ILE A 16 8.98 -5.80 10.89
N GLY A 17 10.20 -5.44 10.46
CA GLY A 17 10.90 -4.28 10.99
C GLY A 17 10.13 -2.98 10.75
N GLY A 18 9.61 -2.78 9.53
CA GLY A 18 8.78 -1.63 9.19
C GLY A 18 7.49 -1.56 10.02
N THR A 19 6.79 -2.68 10.16
CA THR A 19 5.54 -2.76 10.94
C THR A 19 5.78 -2.46 12.41
N LEU A 20 6.84 -2.99 13.00
CA LEU A 20 7.22 -2.71 14.38
C LEU A 20 7.58 -1.22 14.56
N ALA A 21 8.33 -0.63 13.62
CA ALA A 21 8.68 0.78 13.68
C ALA A 21 7.44 1.69 13.60
N MET A 22 6.54 1.42 12.64
CA MET A 22 5.27 2.15 12.50
C MET A 22 4.38 1.98 13.74
N GLY A 23 4.26 0.75 14.25
CA GLY A 23 3.45 0.44 15.43
C GLY A 23 3.99 1.12 16.68
N TYR A 24 5.31 1.15 16.87
CA TYR A 24 5.96 1.88 17.95
C TYR A 24 5.72 3.39 17.84
N ALA A 25 5.84 3.97 16.65
CA ALA A 25 5.58 5.39 16.42
C ALA A 25 4.12 5.75 16.78
N LEU A 26 3.16 4.95 16.30
CA LEU A 26 1.73 5.16 16.55
C LEU A 26 1.37 4.99 18.04
N TRP A 27 1.99 4.02 18.72
CA TRP A 27 1.77 3.80 20.16
C TRP A 27 2.33 4.95 21.01
N ARG A 28 3.48 5.50 20.63
CA ARG A 28 4.14 6.57 21.39
C ARG A 28 3.48 7.94 21.21
N ALA A 29 2.98 8.23 20.01
CA ALA A 29 2.38 9.52 19.66
C ALA A 29 1.18 9.31 18.70
N PRO A 30 0.02 8.87 19.21
CA PRO A 30 -1.17 8.70 18.39
C PRO A 30 -1.66 10.07 17.88
N GLY A 31 -1.78 10.19 16.55
CA GLY A 31 -2.37 11.36 15.91
C GLY A 31 -3.90 11.36 15.94
N GLU A 32 -4.52 12.40 15.40
CA GLU A 32 -6.00 12.52 15.33
C GLU A 32 -6.64 11.38 14.51
N ASN A 33 -5.95 10.91 13.47
CA ASN A 33 -6.39 9.80 12.61
C ASN A 33 -5.80 8.44 13.06
N ALA A 34 -5.47 8.28 14.34
CA ALA A 34 -4.82 7.06 14.84
C ALA A 34 -5.62 5.79 14.54
N ARG A 35 -6.95 5.89 14.48
CA ARG A 35 -7.82 4.76 14.15
C ARG A 35 -7.56 4.27 12.73
N GLU A 36 -7.46 5.18 11.78
CA GLU A 36 -7.20 4.89 10.36
C GLU A 36 -5.75 4.42 10.18
N ASP A 37 -4.80 5.00 10.90
CA ASP A 37 -3.38 4.61 10.86
C ASP A 37 -3.15 3.13 11.25
N TRP A 38 -4.00 2.55 12.12
CA TRP A 38 -3.93 1.13 12.45
C TRP A 38 -4.17 0.20 11.24
N LEU A 39 -4.85 0.67 10.18
CA LEU A 39 -4.96 -0.09 8.93
C LEU A 39 -3.59 -0.35 8.31
N LEU A 40 -2.66 0.61 8.43
CA LEU A 40 -1.30 0.50 7.88
C LEU A 40 -0.48 -0.55 8.63
N ILE A 41 -0.70 -0.68 9.94
CA ILE A 41 -0.12 -1.77 10.74
C ILE A 41 -0.70 -3.10 10.28
N GLY A 42 -2.01 -3.18 10.07
CA GLY A 42 -2.67 -4.39 9.55
C GLY A 42 -2.12 -4.81 8.18
N VAL A 43 -1.88 -3.86 7.27
CA VAL A 43 -1.23 -4.10 5.98
C VAL A 43 0.15 -4.73 6.19
N GLY A 44 0.97 -4.16 7.07
CA GLY A 44 2.30 -4.65 7.37
C GLY A 44 2.31 -6.06 7.96
N VAL A 45 1.37 -6.37 8.88
CA VAL A 45 1.22 -7.70 9.48
C VAL A 45 0.82 -8.75 8.45
N VAL A 46 -0.20 -8.47 7.63
CA VAL A 46 -0.65 -9.41 6.57
C VAL A 46 0.50 -9.71 5.61
N ALA A 47 1.22 -8.67 5.18
CA ALA A 47 2.36 -8.83 4.30
C ALA A 47 3.52 -9.58 4.95
N ALA A 48 3.83 -9.32 6.22
CA ALA A 48 4.86 -10.05 6.96
C ALA A 48 4.55 -11.56 7.01
N VAL A 49 3.29 -11.93 7.28
CA VAL A 49 2.86 -13.34 7.27
C VAL A 49 2.97 -13.94 5.86
N ALA A 50 2.49 -13.22 4.83
CA ALA A 50 2.57 -13.68 3.45
C ALA A 50 4.02 -13.92 3.00
N TYR A 51 4.93 -12.99 3.30
CA TYR A 51 6.34 -13.14 2.96
C TYR A 51 7.03 -14.24 3.77
N ALA A 52 6.65 -14.45 5.04
CA ALA A 52 7.16 -15.56 5.83
C ALA A 52 6.74 -16.93 5.25
N LEU A 53 5.49 -17.04 4.76
CA LEU A 53 5.03 -18.24 4.06
C LEU A 53 5.81 -18.47 2.76
N LEU A 54 6.04 -17.41 1.97
CA LEU A 54 6.84 -17.50 0.75
C LEU A 54 8.30 -17.90 1.03
N SER A 55 8.89 -17.37 2.10
CA SER A 55 10.24 -17.73 2.56
C SER A 55 10.32 -19.21 2.96
N GLY A 56 9.26 -19.76 3.55
CA GLY A 56 9.10 -21.19 3.82
C GLY A 56 8.66 -22.03 2.62
N GLU A 57 8.65 -21.47 1.40
CA GLU A 57 8.21 -22.13 0.16
C GLU A 57 6.74 -22.62 0.17
N ILE A 58 5.88 -21.97 0.96
CA ILE A 58 4.48 -22.34 1.12
C ILE A 58 3.58 -21.50 0.19
N GLY A 59 2.60 -22.17 -0.41
CA GLY A 59 1.45 -21.56 -1.08
C GLY A 59 1.72 -21.10 -2.51
N THR A 60 2.47 -21.91 -3.24
CA THR A 60 2.51 -21.91 -4.70
C THR A 60 1.39 -22.79 -5.27
N ILE A 61 0.93 -22.46 -6.47
CA ILE A 61 0.03 -23.27 -7.29
C ILE A 61 0.59 -23.35 -8.72
N GLN A 62 0.15 -24.34 -9.49
CA GLN A 62 0.48 -24.42 -10.91
C GLN A 62 -0.66 -23.84 -11.75
N ALA A 63 -0.30 -22.99 -12.71
CA ALA A 63 -1.22 -22.49 -13.74
C ALA A 63 -1.63 -23.60 -14.72
N MET A 64 -2.61 -23.33 -15.58
CA MET A 64 -3.07 -24.29 -16.59
C MET A 64 -1.99 -24.67 -17.61
N ASP A 65 -1.08 -23.75 -17.94
CA ASP A 65 0.07 -23.97 -18.82
C ASP A 65 1.33 -24.45 -18.06
N GLY A 66 1.21 -24.75 -16.76
CA GLY A 66 2.23 -25.40 -15.94
C GLY A 66 3.29 -24.48 -15.32
N HIS A 67 3.18 -23.15 -15.47
CA HIS A 67 4.07 -22.22 -14.76
C HIS A 67 3.64 -22.03 -13.31
N THR A 68 4.60 -21.63 -12.46
CA THR A 68 4.38 -21.46 -11.03
C THR A 68 3.78 -20.09 -10.70
N ILE A 69 2.71 -20.09 -9.91
CA ILE A 69 2.07 -18.90 -9.35
C ILE A 69 2.25 -18.90 -7.84
N TYR A 70 2.74 -17.79 -7.30
CA TYR A 70 2.78 -17.54 -5.86
C TYR A 70 1.41 -17.09 -5.36
N ALA A 71 0.49 -18.03 -5.10
CA ALA A 71 -0.88 -17.72 -4.72
C ALA A 71 -0.98 -16.88 -3.43
N VAL A 72 -0.08 -17.11 -2.46
CA VAL A 72 0.01 -16.30 -1.22
C VAL A 72 0.14 -14.81 -1.51
N ARG A 73 0.87 -14.43 -2.55
CA ARG A 73 1.06 -13.04 -2.94
C ARG A 73 -0.23 -12.39 -3.43
N TYR A 74 -1.03 -13.11 -4.21
CA TYR A 74 -2.35 -12.62 -4.61
C TYR A 74 -3.32 -12.55 -3.44
N ILE A 75 -3.22 -13.46 -2.46
CA ILE A 75 -4.02 -13.43 -1.23
C ILE A 75 -3.62 -12.20 -0.37
N ASP A 76 -2.32 -11.94 -0.20
CA ASP A 76 -1.83 -10.70 0.43
C ASP A 76 -2.45 -9.49 -0.26
N TRP A 77 -2.26 -9.36 -1.57
CA TRP A 77 -2.76 -8.20 -2.32
C TRP A 77 -4.28 -8.05 -2.25
N LEU A 78 -5.02 -9.16 -2.24
CA LEU A 78 -6.48 -9.16 -2.13
C LEU A 78 -6.95 -8.56 -0.82
N VAL A 79 -6.13 -8.61 0.23
CA VAL A 79 -6.42 -8.02 1.54
C VAL A 79 -5.80 -6.64 1.68
N THR A 80 -4.51 -6.49 1.34
CA THR A 80 -3.75 -5.27 1.63
C THR A 80 -4.00 -4.15 0.62
N THR A 81 -4.29 -4.44 -0.65
CA THR A 81 -4.60 -3.36 -1.61
C THR A 81 -5.96 -2.70 -1.33
N PRO A 82 -7.05 -3.43 -0.97
CA PRO A 82 -8.27 -2.79 -0.49
C PRO A 82 -8.06 -1.96 0.78
N MET A 83 -7.19 -2.41 1.71
CA MET A 83 -6.85 -1.63 2.91
C MET A 83 -6.17 -0.30 2.58
N HIS A 84 -5.26 -0.24 1.58
CA HIS A 84 -4.64 1.03 1.16
C HIS A 84 -5.66 2.03 0.60
N VAL A 85 -6.53 1.58 -0.31
CA VAL A 85 -7.53 2.48 -0.89
C VAL A 85 -8.60 2.89 0.12
N ALA A 86 -8.93 2.00 1.05
CA ALA A 86 -9.79 2.32 2.19
C ALA A 86 -9.13 3.36 3.11
N TYR A 87 -7.84 3.21 3.42
CA TYR A 87 -7.09 4.19 4.19
C TYR A 87 -7.10 5.57 3.52
N LEU A 88 -6.82 5.66 2.21
CA LEU A 88 -6.86 6.93 1.47
C LEU A 88 -8.23 7.62 1.53
N ALA A 89 -9.31 6.85 1.42
CA ALA A 89 -10.67 7.37 1.52
C ALA A 89 -11.01 7.83 2.95
N LEU A 90 -10.71 7.00 3.95
CA LEU A 90 -11.00 7.29 5.35
C LEU A 90 -10.17 8.45 5.90
N LEU A 91 -8.92 8.60 5.44
CA LEU A 91 -8.05 9.71 5.81
C LEU A 91 -8.69 11.08 5.56
N VAL A 92 -9.51 11.20 4.51
CA VAL A 92 -10.22 12.44 4.13
C VAL A 92 -11.70 12.39 4.52
N GLY A 93 -12.11 11.45 5.36
CA GLY A 93 -13.48 11.33 5.88
C GLY A 93 -14.50 10.70 4.92
N VAL A 94 -14.07 10.09 3.81
CA VAL A 94 -14.98 9.41 2.88
C VAL A 94 -15.46 8.08 3.47
N THR A 95 -16.77 7.93 3.60
CA THR A 95 -17.43 6.72 4.10
C THR A 95 -18.58 6.29 3.18
N GLY A 96 -19.27 5.19 3.52
CA GLY A 96 -20.46 4.74 2.80
C GLY A 96 -20.17 4.25 1.39
N ARG A 97 -20.92 4.74 0.39
CA ARG A 97 -20.91 4.20 -0.98
C ARG A 97 -19.52 4.22 -1.61
N TYR A 98 -18.83 5.35 -1.55
CA TYR A 98 -17.53 5.50 -2.22
C TYR A 98 -16.44 4.64 -1.59
N LEU A 99 -16.43 4.51 -0.25
CA LEU A 99 -15.52 3.63 0.47
C LEU A 99 -15.76 2.16 0.06
N TRP A 100 -17.02 1.71 0.04
CA TRP A 100 -17.36 0.36 -0.39
C TRP A 100 -16.98 0.10 -1.84
N GLU A 101 -17.30 1.03 -2.74
CA GLU A 101 -17.03 0.88 -4.16
C GLU A 101 -15.53 0.79 -4.43
N VAL A 102 -14.71 1.71 -3.91
CA VAL A 102 -13.26 1.70 -4.16
C VAL A 102 -12.60 0.44 -3.61
N THR A 103 -13.04 -0.03 -2.44
CA THR A 103 -12.50 -1.23 -1.77
C THR A 103 -12.85 -2.51 -2.55
N ILE A 104 -14.11 -2.67 -2.98
CA ILE A 104 -14.56 -3.86 -3.71
C ILE A 104 -13.96 -3.90 -5.11
N VAL A 105 -13.94 -2.77 -5.82
CA VAL A 105 -13.35 -2.70 -7.16
C VAL A 105 -11.85 -2.98 -7.09
N GLN A 106 -11.15 -2.51 -6.05
CA GLN A 106 -9.75 -2.84 -5.82
C GLN A 106 -9.54 -4.35 -5.58
N ALA A 107 -10.40 -4.99 -4.78
CA ALA A 107 -10.34 -6.44 -4.60
C ALA A 107 -10.57 -7.19 -5.93
N LEU A 108 -11.53 -6.72 -6.74
CA LEU A 108 -11.84 -7.29 -8.06
C LEU A 108 -10.64 -7.19 -9.02
N THR A 109 -9.87 -6.10 -8.99
CA THR A 109 -8.62 -5.97 -9.76
C THR A 109 -7.66 -7.13 -9.46
N ILE A 110 -7.49 -7.50 -8.19
CA ILE A 110 -6.60 -8.60 -7.79
C ILE A 110 -7.16 -9.95 -8.20
N VAL A 111 -8.46 -10.19 -7.99
CA VAL A 111 -9.12 -11.45 -8.40
C VAL A 111 -8.97 -11.69 -9.90
N LEU A 112 -9.20 -10.65 -10.72
CA LEU A 112 -9.06 -10.75 -12.17
C LEU A 112 -7.59 -10.97 -12.59
N GLY A 113 -6.64 -10.33 -11.91
CA GLY A 113 -5.21 -10.53 -12.14
C GLY A 113 -4.74 -11.95 -11.81
N LEU A 114 -5.26 -12.55 -10.73
CA LEU A 114 -4.99 -13.94 -10.36
C LEU A 114 -5.64 -14.90 -11.37
N ALA A 115 -6.91 -14.67 -11.70
CA ALA A 115 -7.62 -15.50 -12.68
C ALA A 115 -6.91 -15.47 -14.03
N GLY A 116 -6.45 -14.29 -14.47
CA GLY A 116 -5.63 -14.13 -15.67
C GLY A 116 -4.31 -14.89 -15.59
N ALA A 117 -3.61 -14.85 -14.45
CA ALA A 117 -2.35 -15.57 -14.28
C ALA A 117 -2.56 -17.10 -14.33
N TYR A 118 -3.70 -17.57 -13.83
CA TYR A 118 -4.02 -19.00 -13.75
C TYR A 118 -4.41 -19.63 -15.10
N VAL A 119 -5.16 -18.91 -15.94
CA VAL A 119 -5.69 -19.46 -17.20
C VAL A 119 -4.70 -19.36 -18.36
N GLU A 120 -4.80 -20.29 -19.30
CA GLU A 120 -4.03 -20.28 -20.54
C GLU A 120 -4.79 -19.64 -21.72
N GLY A 121 -4.08 -19.45 -22.84
CA GLY A 121 -4.67 -18.95 -24.08
C GLY A 121 -5.14 -17.49 -24.03
N PRO A 122 -5.99 -17.06 -24.99
CA PRO A 122 -6.40 -15.66 -25.12
C PRO A 122 -7.20 -15.10 -23.93
N LEU A 123 -7.86 -15.98 -23.16
CA LEU A 123 -8.69 -15.57 -22.01
C LEU A 123 -7.86 -14.84 -20.94
N LYS A 124 -6.57 -15.18 -20.78
CA LYS A 124 -5.66 -14.51 -19.83
C LYS A 124 -5.61 -12.99 -20.05
N TRP A 125 -5.58 -12.58 -21.31
CA TRP A 125 -5.50 -11.17 -21.70
C TRP A 125 -6.82 -10.43 -21.51
N VAL A 126 -7.96 -11.12 -21.70
CA VAL A 126 -9.28 -10.56 -21.43
C VAL A 126 -9.45 -10.30 -19.92
N LEU A 127 -9.05 -11.25 -19.07
CA LEU A 127 -9.09 -11.11 -17.62
C LEU A 127 -8.14 -10.01 -17.13
N PHE A 128 -6.91 -9.98 -17.67
CA PHE A 128 -5.95 -8.92 -17.39
C PHE A 128 -6.49 -7.53 -17.77
N ALA A 129 -7.07 -7.39 -18.97
CA ALA A 129 -7.67 -6.13 -19.41
C ALA A 129 -8.86 -5.72 -18.54
N ALA A 130 -9.71 -6.66 -18.13
CA ALA A 130 -10.80 -6.40 -17.21
C ALA A 130 -10.29 -5.93 -15.82
N GLY A 131 -9.23 -6.56 -15.31
CA GLY A 131 -8.55 -6.12 -14.08
C GLY A 131 -7.95 -4.72 -14.22
N GLY A 132 -7.37 -4.40 -15.38
CA GLY A 132 -6.87 -3.07 -15.73
C GLY A 132 -7.97 -2.01 -15.77
N LEU A 133 -9.15 -2.32 -16.34
CA LEU A 133 -10.30 -1.42 -16.31
C LEU A 133 -10.84 -1.19 -14.90
N ALA A 134 -10.87 -2.24 -14.06
CA ALA A 134 -11.20 -2.11 -12.65
C ALA A 134 -10.19 -1.21 -11.93
N PHE A 135 -8.89 -1.35 -12.23
CA PHE A 135 -7.85 -0.49 -11.66
C PHE A 135 -8.01 0.98 -12.10
N VAL A 136 -8.33 1.23 -13.37
CA VAL A 136 -8.65 2.59 -13.85
C VAL A 136 -9.86 3.17 -13.11
N ARG A 137 -10.88 2.35 -12.80
CA ARG A 137 -12.02 2.78 -11.98
C ARG A 137 -11.60 3.15 -10.55
N VAL A 138 -10.69 2.39 -9.92
CA VAL A 138 -10.12 2.74 -8.61
C VAL A 138 -9.43 4.11 -8.69
N LEU A 139 -8.57 4.34 -9.68
CA LEU A 139 -7.89 5.63 -9.85
C LEU A 139 -8.89 6.76 -10.07
N TYR A 140 -9.94 6.55 -10.88
CA TYR A 140 -11.01 7.55 -11.07
C TYR A 140 -11.69 7.91 -9.73
N LEU A 141 -12.01 6.92 -8.89
CA LEU A 141 -12.66 7.16 -7.60
C LEU A 141 -11.75 7.95 -6.66
N LEU A 142 -10.46 7.61 -6.61
CA LEU A 142 -9.47 8.26 -5.75
C LEU A 142 -9.16 9.70 -6.21
N TYR A 143 -8.88 9.90 -7.50
CA TYR A 143 -8.52 11.22 -8.06
C TYR A 143 -9.72 12.15 -8.28
N GLY A 144 -10.94 11.61 -8.36
CA GLY A 144 -12.17 12.38 -8.47
C GLY A 144 -12.87 12.51 -7.12
N PRO A 145 -13.94 11.74 -6.85
CA PRO A 145 -14.80 11.91 -5.67
C PRO A 145 -14.06 11.98 -4.33
N VAL A 146 -13.03 11.16 -4.11
CA VAL A 146 -12.29 11.17 -2.83
C VAL A 146 -11.43 12.43 -2.70
N THR A 147 -10.70 12.79 -3.76
CA THR A 147 -9.91 14.02 -3.79
C THR A 147 -10.78 15.28 -3.67
N ASP A 148 -12.01 15.27 -4.20
CA ASP A 148 -12.92 16.41 -4.07
C ASP A 148 -13.33 16.66 -2.61
N VAL A 149 -13.55 15.61 -1.81
CA VAL A 149 -13.79 15.75 -0.36
C VAL A 149 -12.53 16.26 0.35
N ALA A 150 -11.36 15.73 -0.03
CA ALA A 150 -10.08 16.16 0.54
C ALA A 150 -9.87 17.68 0.41
N ARG A 151 -10.21 18.25 -0.75
CA ARG A 151 -10.06 19.69 -1.05
C ARG A 151 -10.96 20.60 -0.22
N THR A 152 -12.01 20.07 0.38
CA THR A 152 -12.92 20.86 1.24
C THR A 152 -12.58 20.73 2.72
N GLY A 153 -11.66 19.84 3.06
CA GLY A 153 -11.24 19.56 4.43
C GLY A 153 -10.01 20.36 4.86
N ASP A 154 -9.31 19.82 5.85
CA ASP A 154 -8.04 20.35 6.34
C ASP A 154 -6.93 20.23 5.29
N GLU A 155 -6.16 21.31 5.08
CA GLU A 155 -5.12 21.38 4.03
C GLU A 155 -3.95 20.42 4.30
N GLN A 156 -3.59 20.19 5.57
CA GLN A 156 -2.53 19.25 5.94
C GLN A 156 -2.95 17.80 5.62
N VAL A 157 -4.18 17.44 5.94
CA VAL A 157 -4.77 16.14 5.57
C VAL A 157 -4.88 15.99 4.06
N ALA A 158 -5.35 17.02 3.35
CA ALA A 158 -5.44 17.02 1.89
C ALA A 158 -4.06 16.85 1.21
N GLY A 159 -3.04 17.54 1.73
CA GLY A 159 -1.66 17.43 1.27
C GLY A 159 -1.07 16.04 1.48
N THR A 160 -1.34 15.43 2.63
CA THR A 160 -0.94 14.04 2.94
C THR A 160 -1.64 13.06 2.01
N HIS A 161 -2.95 13.17 1.83
CA HIS A 161 -3.73 12.36 0.91
C HIS A 161 -3.18 12.43 -0.52
N ARG A 162 -2.90 13.63 -1.04
CA ARG A 162 -2.33 13.82 -2.39
C ARG A 162 -0.97 13.15 -2.54
N THR A 163 -0.10 13.29 -1.55
CA THR A 163 1.24 12.67 -1.56
C THR A 163 1.14 11.16 -1.62
N LEU A 164 0.32 10.57 -0.74
CA LEU A 164 0.13 9.13 -0.67
C LEU A 164 -0.55 8.55 -1.91
N LEU A 165 -1.59 9.23 -2.42
CA LEU A 165 -2.29 8.82 -3.63
C LEU A 165 -1.34 8.79 -4.84
N ASN A 166 -0.56 9.84 -5.06
CA ASN A 166 0.40 9.88 -6.17
C ASN A 166 1.50 8.84 -6.00
N PHE A 167 2.02 8.67 -4.78
CA PHE A 167 3.03 7.68 -4.48
C PHE A 167 2.56 6.26 -4.82
N ILE A 168 1.39 5.86 -4.33
CA ILE A 168 0.88 4.51 -4.54
C ILE A 168 0.43 4.28 -5.98
N ALA A 169 -0.19 5.27 -6.63
CA ALA A 169 -0.64 5.17 -8.02
C ALA A 169 0.54 4.94 -8.99
N VAL A 170 1.62 5.70 -8.85
CA VAL A 170 2.83 5.54 -9.67
C VAL A 170 3.47 4.17 -9.42
N LEU A 171 3.59 3.77 -8.16
CA LEU A 171 4.20 2.51 -7.79
C LEU A 171 3.39 1.32 -8.29
N TRP A 172 2.05 1.40 -8.22
CA TRP A 172 1.15 0.32 -8.66
C TRP A 172 1.15 0.10 -10.17
N LEU A 173 1.51 1.11 -10.98
CA LEU A 173 1.66 0.95 -12.43
C LEU A 173 2.79 -0.02 -12.82
N ILE A 174 3.71 -0.34 -11.90
CA ILE A 174 4.79 -1.30 -12.16
C ILE A 174 4.26 -2.74 -12.15
N TYR A 175 3.26 -3.06 -11.32
CA TYR A 175 2.71 -4.42 -11.21
C TYR A 175 2.11 -4.97 -12.51
N PRO A 176 1.27 -4.25 -13.28
CA PRO A 176 0.79 -4.74 -14.57
C PRO A 176 1.92 -4.92 -15.58
N VAL A 177 2.97 -4.09 -15.55
CA VAL A 177 4.16 -4.27 -16.39
C VAL A 177 4.88 -5.58 -16.02
N VAL A 178 5.12 -5.82 -14.73
CA VAL A 178 5.72 -7.09 -14.27
C VAL A 178 4.85 -8.28 -14.64
N TRP A 179 3.52 -8.18 -14.48
CA TRP A 179 2.58 -9.24 -14.85
C TRP A 179 2.67 -9.60 -16.35
N ILE A 180 2.76 -8.59 -17.22
CA ILE A 180 2.93 -8.78 -18.67
C ILE A 180 4.26 -9.47 -18.95
N LEU A 181 5.35 -9.02 -18.34
CA LEU A 181 6.70 -9.53 -18.64
C LEU A 181 6.96 -10.92 -18.03
N ALA A 182 6.31 -11.24 -16.91
CA ALA A 182 6.40 -12.52 -16.20
C ALA A 182 5.81 -13.68 -16.99
N GLN A 183 5.98 -14.90 -16.45
CA GLN A 183 5.42 -16.14 -17.02
C GLN A 183 3.89 -16.11 -17.17
N SER A 184 3.19 -15.32 -16.34
CA SER A 184 1.75 -15.06 -16.48
C SER A 184 1.37 -14.40 -17.82
N GLY A 185 2.27 -13.61 -18.40
CA GLY A 185 2.09 -12.91 -19.67
C GLY A 185 2.91 -13.52 -20.80
N ILE A 186 4.02 -12.86 -21.15
CA ILE A 186 4.89 -13.23 -22.28
C ILE A 186 6.16 -14.00 -21.88
N GLY A 187 6.44 -14.14 -20.57
CA GLY A 187 7.49 -15.04 -20.06
C GLY A 187 8.93 -14.61 -20.32
N ILE A 188 9.21 -13.31 -20.45
CA ILE A 188 10.58 -12.78 -20.61
C ILE A 188 11.28 -12.63 -19.26
N LEU A 189 10.53 -12.32 -18.20
CA LEU A 189 11.06 -12.18 -16.85
C LEU A 189 11.14 -13.55 -16.17
N ASP A 190 12.33 -13.91 -15.69
CA ASP A 190 12.52 -15.13 -14.90
C ASP A 190 11.92 -15.01 -13.49
N LEU A 191 11.71 -16.15 -12.83
CA LEU A 191 11.05 -16.23 -11.53
C LEU A 191 11.83 -15.53 -10.41
N GLU A 192 13.17 -15.58 -10.43
CA GLU A 192 13.99 -14.94 -9.39
C GLU A 192 13.94 -13.42 -9.53
N THR A 193 14.09 -12.89 -10.75
CA THR A 193 13.97 -11.45 -11.00
C THR A 193 12.56 -10.95 -10.68
N GLN A 194 11.51 -11.71 -11.05
CA GLN A 194 10.14 -11.39 -10.66
C GLN A 194 9.97 -11.36 -9.13
N ALA A 195 10.54 -12.33 -8.41
CA ALA A 195 10.49 -12.37 -6.96
C ALA A 195 11.17 -11.15 -6.34
N LEU A 196 12.39 -10.81 -6.78
CA LEU A 196 13.14 -9.63 -6.34
C LEU A 196 12.34 -8.34 -6.54
N VAL A 197 11.91 -8.08 -7.78
CA VAL A 197 11.25 -6.82 -8.16
C VAL A 197 9.97 -6.62 -7.36
N ILE A 198 9.13 -7.64 -7.30
CA ILE A 198 7.87 -7.55 -6.56
C ILE A 198 8.12 -7.42 -5.05
N THR A 199 9.11 -8.13 -4.50
CA THR A 199 9.42 -8.02 -3.06
C THR A 199 9.84 -6.61 -2.69
N TYR A 200 10.73 -6.02 -3.50
CA TYR A 200 11.14 -4.64 -3.30
C TYR A 200 9.96 -3.67 -3.36
N ILE A 201 9.13 -3.78 -4.41
CA ILE A 201 7.99 -2.88 -4.60
C ILE A 201 6.96 -3.06 -3.49
N ASP A 202 6.69 -4.30 -3.03
CA ASP A 202 5.77 -4.56 -1.94
C ASP A 202 6.24 -3.90 -0.63
N VAL A 203 7.52 -4.03 -0.27
CA VAL A 203 8.06 -3.38 0.93
C VAL A 203 7.90 -1.87 0.84
N VAL A 204 8.21 -1.26 -0.32
CA VAL A 204 8.05 0.18 -0.55
C VAL A 204 6.57 0.59 -0.52
N ALA A 205 5.69 -0.18 -1.15
CA ALA A 205 4.26 0.09 -1.26
C ALA A 205 3.54 0.00 0.09
N LYS A 206 4.04 -0.80 1.02
CA LYS A 206 3.41 -1.05 2.32
C LYS A 206 4.09 -0.26 3.43
N ILE A 207 5.38 -0.50 3.64
CA ILE A 207 6.15 0.15 4.70
C ILE A 207 6.50 1.59 4.30
N GLY A 208 6.95 1.82 3.07
CA GLY A 208 7.24 3.17 2.59
C GLY A 208 5.99 4.05 2.61
N PHE A 209 4.86 3.54 2.13
CA PHE A 209 3.56 4.22 2.21
C PHE A 209 3.20 4.57 3.66
N GLY A 210 3.29 3.58 4.57
CA GLY A 210 2.92 3.80 5.97
C GLY A 210 3.84 4.79 6.68
N LEU A 211 5.15 4.74 6.42
CA LEU A 211 6.09 5.73 6.95
C LEU A 211 5.82 7.13 6.42
N ILE A 212 5.48 7.30 5.13
CA ILE A 212 5.08 8.60 4.57
C ILE A 212 3.78 9.08 5.23
N ALA A 213 2.82 8.20 5.46
CA ALA A 213 1.55 8.55 6.11
C ALA A 213 1.77 9.05 7.55
N LEU A 214 2.65 8.37 8.30
CA LEU A 214 2.97 8.75 9.68
C LEU A 214 3.87 10.00 9.75
N ASN A 215 4.83 10.16 8.82
CA ASN A 215 5.79 11.29 8.77
C ASN A 215 5.30 12.51 8.01
N GLY A 216 4.30 12.40 7.13
CA GLY A 216 3.71 13.54 6.42
C GLY A 216 3.22 14.63 7.37
N ARG A 217 2.92 14.25 8.62
CA ARG A 217 2.60 15.15 9.73
C ARG A 217 3.81 15.94 10.26
N ALA A 218 5.00 15.33 10.31
CA ALA A 218 6.24 15.98 10.71
C ALA A 218 6.90 16.78 9.57
N ILE A 219 6.74 16.38 8.31
CA ILE A 219 7.21 17.16 7.16
C ILE A 219 6.29 18.37 6.93
N ALA A 220 4.98 18.24 7.16
CA ALA A 220 4.07 19.37 7.11
C ALA A 220 4.39 20.43 8.19
N SER A 221 4.72 20.05 9.43
CA SER A 221 5.13 21.02 10.46
C SER A 221 6.43 21.76 10.12
N LEU A 222 7.38 21.07 9.47
CA LEU A 222 8.62 21.67 8.96
C LEU A 222 8.40 22.62 7.77
N VAL A 223 7.32 22.43 7.00
CA VAL A 223 6.97 23.26 5.84
C VAL A 223 6.04 24.43 6.23
N THR A 224 5.19 24.27 7.27
CA THR A 224 4.36 25.36 7.81
C THR A 224 5.09 26.22 8.82
N GLY A 225 6.26 25.79 9.32
CA GLY A 225 7.05 26.58 10.26
C GLY A 225 6.43 26.70 11.66
N GLU A 226 5.53 25.78 12.01
CA GLU A 226 4.96 25.68 13.36
C GLU A 226 5.69 24.61 14.17
N ASP A 227 6.99 24.81 14.35
CA ASP A 227 7.75 24.14 15.40
C ASP A 227 7.79 25.07 16.62
N ALA A 228 6.96 24.75 17.61
CA ALA A 228 7.32 24.73 19.02
C ALA A 228 8.15 25.90 19.60
N ASP A 229 7.62 27.13 19.55
CA ASP A 229 7.91 28.11 20.61
C ASP A 229 6.87 27.97 21.72
N ALA A 230 6.98 26.85 22.47
CA ALA A 230 6.49 26.83 23.84
C ALA A 230 7.45 27.69 24.67
N GLU A 231 7.14 28.98 24.75
CA GLU A 231 7.83 29.90 25.64
C GLU A 231 7.67 29.39 27.09
N PRO A 232 8.76 29.16 27.85
CA PRO A 232 8.63 28.73 29.22
C PRO A 232 8.03 29.88 30.02
N ALA A 233 6.95 29.59 30.74
CA ALA A 233 6.38 30.50 31.73
C ALA A 233 7.49 30.92 32.72
N ALA A 234 8.04 32.12 32.53
CA ALA A 234 8.87 32.79 33.50
C ALA A 234 7.93 33.59 34.42
N GLY A 235 7.82 33.14 35.67
CA GLY A 235 7.16 33.89 36.72
C GLY A 235 7.83 35.24 36.97
N GLU A 236 7.00 36.28 36.99
CA GLU A 236 6.94 37.48 37.86
C GLU A 236 8.19 37.94 38.66
N PRO A 237 8.40 39.27 38.80
CA PRO A 237 7.62 40.00 39.82
C PRO A 237 7.18 41.44 39.49
N SER A 238 6.08 41.80 40.16
CA SER A 238 5.59 43.13 40.51
C SER A 238 6.67 44.19 40.75
N THR A 239 6.47 45.41 40.19
CA THR A 239 6.56 46.67 40.95
C THR A 239 5.72 47.76 40.28
N ALA A 240 5.01 48.50 41.14
CA ALA A 240 4.20 49.67 40.85
C ALA A 240 5.01 50.86 40.29
N ASP A 241 4.34 51.69 39.49
CA ASP A 241 4.21 53.14 39.70
C ASP A 241 3.03 53.70 38.86
#